data_AF-A0AB37P2N0-F1
#
_entry.id   AF-A0AB37P2N0-F1
#
_cell.length_a   1.000
_cell.length_b   1.000
_cell.length_c   1.000
_cell.angle_alpha   90.00
_cell.angle_beta   90.00
_cell.angle_gamma   90.00
#
_symmetry.space_group_name_H-M   'P 1'
#
loop_
_entity.id
_entity.type
_entity.pdbx_description
1 polymer ?
#
loop_
_entity_poly.entity_id
_entity_poly.type
_entity_poly.pdbx_seq_one_letter_code
_entity_poly.pdbx_strand_id
1 'polypeptide(L)'
;MYFAPAYFSSEGLTEAQSRKLGEDIDECRISQVYAVDLVYRAQLGNPEFYGDPEVALVDCLHRKNLVPQNYTMNQYRKEYDSYMNDTSGGMPEDWFSFDFNDSAVLSCLAANKSPLIQPRLEIWKPLG
;
A
#
# COMPACT_ATOMS: atom_id res chain seq x y z
N MET A 1 13.39 2.59 -4.67
CA MET A 1 12.64 1.33 -4.81
C MET A 1 11.56 1.35 -3.74
N TYR A 2 10.36 1.85 -4.05
CA TYR A 2 9.32 2.01 -3.04
C TYR A 2 8.70 0.66 -2.76
N PHE A 3 8.85 0.22 -1.53
CA PHE A 3 8.03 -0.81 -0.93
C PHE A 3 7.26 -0.14 0.19
N ALA A 4 6.07 -0.63 0.53
CA ALA A 4 5.51 -0.31 1.84
C ALA A 4 6.60 -0.68 2.87
N PRO A 5 7.19 0.29 3.58
CA PRO A 5 8.09 -0.04 4.68
C PRO A 5 7.25 -0.86 5.68
N ALA A 6 7.89 -1.78 6.40
CA ALA A 6 7.28 -2.12 7.69
C ALA A 6 7.08 -0.79 8.40
N TYR A 7 5.85 -0.44 8.76
CA TYR A 7 5.61 0.80 9.48
C TYR A 7 6.02 0.51 10.93
N PHE A 8 7.23 0.89 11.32
CA PHE A 8 7.81 0.56 12.61
C PHE A 8 8.03 1.80 13.47
N SER A 9 7.90 1.64 14.78
CA SER A 9 8.19 2.70 15.74
C SER A 9 9.69 2.78 16.03
N SER A 10 10.22 3.99 16.01
CA SER A 10 11.53 4.34 16.59
C SER A 10 11.39 5.21 17.85
N GLU A 11 10.19 5.25 18.44
CA GLU A 11 9.92 5.96 19.69
C GLU A 11 10.90 5.53 20.79
N GLY A 12 11.49 6.51 21.48
CA GLY A 12 12.47 6.25 22.54
C GLY A 12 13.87 5.86 22.07
N LEU A 13 14.12 5.75 20.74
CA LEU A 13 15.46 5.46 20.21
C LEU A 13 16.27 6.74 19.98
N THR A 14 17.58 6.63 20.17
CA THR A 14 18.52 7.62 19.64
C THR A 14 18.56 7.57 18.11
N GLU A 15 19.02 8.64 17.47
CA GLU A 15 19.18 8.69 16.00
C GLU A 15 20.03 7.52 15.47
N ALA A 16 21.14 7.20 16.15
CA ALA A 16 22.01 6.09 15.76
C ALA A 16 21.29 4.73 15.85
N GLN A 17 20.48 4.52 16.89
CA GLN A 17 19.67 3.30 17.04
C GLN A 17 18.54 3.25 16.01
N SER A 18 17.85 4.36 15.75
CA SER A 18 16.80 4.44 14.73
C SER A 18 17.35 4.15 13.33
N ARG A 19 18.54 4.67 13.01
CA ARG A 19 19.22 4.38 11.74
C ARG A 19 19.58 2.90 11.64
N LYS A 20 20.18 2.34 12.70
CA LYS A 20 20.56 0.92 12.73
C LYS A 20 19.33 0.01 12.60
N LEU A 21 18.22 0.33 13.26
CA LEU A 21 16.96 -0.39 13.12
C LEU A 21 16.45 -0.39 11.67
N GLY A 22 16.49 0.76 10.99
CA GLY A 22 16.12 0.85 9.58
C GLY A 22 17.01 -0.02 8.69
N GLU A 23 18.34 0.04 8.89
CA GLU A 23 19.31 -0.79 8.17
C GLU A 23 19.06 -2.29 8.37
N ASP A 24 18.81 -2.71 9.62
CA ASP A 24 18.55 -4.11 9.96
C ASP A 24 17.24 -4.62 9.34
N ILE A 25 16.19 -3.79 9.34
CA ILE A 25 14.90 -4.12 8.71
C ILE A 25 15.07 -4.26 7.19
N ASP A 26 15.80 -3.35 6.56
CA ASP A 26 16.06 -3.38 5.12
C ASP A 26 16.90 -4.61 4.73
N GLU A 27 17.96 -4.92 5.49
CA GLU A 27 18.80 -6.10 5.26
C GLU A 27 18.01 -7.41 5.40
N CYS A 28 17.24 -7.54 6.49
CA CYS A 28 16.38 -8.70 6.72
C CYS A 28 15.39 -8.88 5.56
N ARG A 29 14.74 -7.78 5.16
CA ARG A 29 13.77 -7.80 4.07
C ARG A 29 14.38 -8.24 2.74
N ILE A 30 15.50 -7.63 2.36
CA ILE A 30 16.16 -7.89 1.07
C ILE A 30 16.66 -9.33 1.03
N SER A 31 17.28 -9.81 2.11
CA SER A 31 17.90 -11.14 2.16
C SER A 31 16.89 -12.28 2.31
N GLN A 32 15.76 -12.06 2.98
CA GLN A 32 14.83 -13.15 3.34
C GLN A 32 13.49 -13.11 2.58
N VAL A 33 12.94 -11.93 2.33
CA VAL A 33 11.51 -11.80 1.97
C VAL A 33 11.30 -11.27 0.55
N TYR A 34 12.24 -10.46 0.04
CA TYR A 34 12.02 -9.65 -1.16
C TYR A 34 11.58 -10.44 -2.39
N ALA A 35 12.29 -11.53 -2.73
CA ALA A 35 11.99 -12.32 -3.91
C ALA A 35 10.58 -12.94 -3.85
N VAL A 36 10.20 -13.49 -2.69
CA VAL A 36 8.90 -14.12 -2.47
C VAL A 36 7.78 -13.08 -2.52
N ASP A 37 7.96 -11.96 -1.83
CA ASP A 37 7.01 -10.84 -1.79
C ASP A 37 6.80 -10.19 -3.18
N LEU A 38 7.84 -10.11 -4.01
CA LEU A 38 7.70 -9.65 -5.38
C LEU A 38 6.83 -10.59 -6.22
N VAL A 39 7.13 -11.89 -6.21
CA VAL A 39 6.37 -12.89 -6.98
C VAL A 39 4.92 -12.96 -6.51
N TYR A 40 4.70 -12.97 -5.19
CA TYR A 40 3.37 -13.06 -4.60
C TYR A 40 2.48 -11.87 -4.99
N ARG A 41 3.01 -10.64 -4.91
CA ARG A 41 2.25 -9.43 -5.29
C ARG A 41 2.00 -9.33 -6.78
N ALA A 42 2.96 -9.75 -7.62
CA ALA A 42 2.74 -9.83 -9.06
C ALA A 42 1.56 -10.78 -9.37
N GLN A 43 1.56 -11.97 -8.79
CA GLN A 43 0.47 -12.95 -9.00
C GLN A 43 -0.90 -12.43 -8.55
N LEU A 44 -0.97 -11.75 -7.41
CA LEU A 44 -2.25 -11.29 -6.85
C LEU A 44 -2.77 -10.00 -7.48
N GLY A 45 -1.89 -9.01 -7.67
CA GLY A 45 -2.28 -7.63 -7.95
C GLY A 45 -1.79 -7.07 -9.28
N ASN A 46 -0.68 -7.56 -9.82
CA ASN A 46 -0.06 -7.02 -11.04
C ASN A 46 0.52 -8.13 -11.95
N PRO A 47 -0.31 -9.05 -12.49
CA PRO A 47 0.18 -10.17 -13.29
C PRO A 47 0.73 -9.72 -14.65
N GLU A 48 0.27 -8.57 -15.16
CA GLU A 48 0.73 -7.98 -16.41
C GLU A 48 1.99 -7.13 -16.25
N PHE A 49 2.54 -7.02 -15.03
CA PHE A 49 3.74 -6.25 -14.72
C PHE A 49 3.69 -4.79 -15.19
N TYR A 50 2.54 -4.12 -15.01
CA TYR A 50 2.41 -2.70 -15.27
C TYR A 50 3.46 -1.92 -14.48
N GLY A 51 4.16 -1.02 -15.17
CA GLY A 51 5.16 -0.14 -14.55
C GLY A 51 4.55 0.99 -13.72
N ASP A 52 3.31 1.39 -14.04
CA ASP A 52 2.53 2.36 -13.28
C ASP A 52 1.68 1.62 -12.20
N PRO A 53 1.94 1.83 -10.90
CA PRO A 53 1.21 1.18 -9.82
C PRO A 53 -0.30 1.52 -9.80
N GLU A 54 -0.70 2.70 -10.28
CA GLU A 54 -2.11 3.09 -10.33
C GLU A 54 -2.86 2.33 -11.42
N VAL A 55 -2.21 2.11 -12.56
CA VAL A 55 -2.74 1.25 -13.64
C VAL A 55 -2.92 -0.17 -13.11
N ALA A 56 -1.90 -0.71 -12.42
CA ALA A 56 -1.97 -2.03 -11.82
C ALA A 56 -3.09 -2.13 -10.77
N LEU A 57 -3.29 -1.09 -9.97
CA LEU A 57 -4.36 -1.02 -8.97
C LEU A 57 -5.74 -1.06 -9.62
N VAL A 58 -6.00 -0.19 -10.59
CA VAL A 58 -7.31 -0.13 -11.26
C VAL A 58 -7.60 -1.43 -12.02
N ASP A 59 -6.61 -2.02 -12.66
CA ASP A 59 -6.72 -3.35 -13.28
C ASP A 59 -7.07 -4.43 -12.24
N CYS A 60 -6.38 -4.46 -11.09
CA CYS A 60 -6.67 -5.41 -10.01
C CYS A 60 -8.12 -5.29 -9.52
N LEU A 61 -8.61 -4.05 -9.33
CA LEU A 61 -9.99 -3.80 -8.91
C LEU A 61 -11.00 -4.30 -9.95
N HIS A 62 -10.75 -4.06 -11.24
CA HIS A 62 -11.60 -4.57 -12.33
C HIS A 62 -11.60 -6.10 -12.42
N ARG A 63 -10.43 -6.74 -12.42
CA ARG A 63 -10.32 -8.21 -12.53
C ARG A 63 -11.05 -8.94 -11.40
N LYS A 64 -11.19 -8.30 -10.25
CA LYS A 64 -11.89 -8.83 -9.07
C LYS A 64 -13.34 -8.34 -8.95
N ASN A 65 -13.85 -7.57 -9.91
CA ASN A 65 -15.20 -6.98 -9.88
C ASN A 65 -15.47 -6.11 -8.64
N LEU A 66 -14.44 -5.41 -8.15
CA LEU A 66 -14.52 -4.56 -6.95
C LEU A 66 -14.96 -3.13 -7.28
N VAL A 67 -14.92 -2.76 -8.55
CA VAL A 67 -15.41 -1.49 -9.10
C VAL A 67 -16.18 -1.75 -10.39
N PRO A 68 -17.12 -0.86 -10.77
CA PRO A 68 -17.78 -0.94 -12.06
C PRO A 68 -16.81 -0.87 -13.24
N GLN A 69 -17.14 -1.47 -14.39
CA GLN A 69 -16.28 -1.49 -15.58
C GLN A 69 -16.01 -0.10 -16.19
N ASN A 70 -16.82 0.91 -15.86
CA ASN A 70 -16.61 2.29 -16.28
C ASN A 70 -15.74 3.08 -15.30
N TYR A 71 -15.27 2.46 -14.21
CA TYR A 71 -14.29 3.07 -13.32
C TYR A 71 -12.97 3.22 -14.07
N THR A 72 -12.31 4.36 -13.91
CA THR A 72 -11.11 4.68 -14.70
C THR A 72 -9.99 5.15 -13.81
N MET A 73 -8.76 5.11 -14.33
CA MET A 73 -7.61 5.74 -13.71
C MET A 73 -7.83 7.23 -13.44
N ASN A 74 -8.55 7.95 -14.32
CA ASN A 74 -8.88 9.35 -14.10
C ASN A 74 -9.84 9.53 -12.92
N GLN A 75 -10.81 8.63 -12.76
CA GLN A 75 -11.70 8.63 -11.61
C GLN A 75 -10.91 8.37 -10.32
N TYR A 76 -10.05 7.34 -10.31
CA TYR A 76 -9.16 7.06 -9.17
C TYR A 76 -8.30 8.27 -8.79
N ARG A 77 -7.64 8.91 -9.75
CA ARG A 77 -6.82 10.10 -9.49
C ARG A 77 -7.62 11.25 -8.91
N LYS A 78 -8.83 11.49 -9.44
CA LYS A 78 -9.73 12.51 -8.93
C LYS A 78 -10.16 12.24 -7.48
N GLU A 79 -10.49 10.99 -7.16
CA GLU A 79 -10.82 10.56 -5.79
C GLU A 79 -9.61 10.72 -4.86
N TYR A 80 -8.44 10.28 -5.31
CA TYR A 80 -7.18 10.41 -4.59
C TYR A 80 -6.80 11.86 -4.31
N ASP A 81 -6.90 12.75 -5.31
CA ASP A 81 -6.66 14.18 -5.17
C ASP A 81 -7.68 14.82 -4.21
N SER A 82 -8.93 14.36 -4.24
CA SER A 82 -9.97 14.85 -3.32
C SER A 82 -9.66 14.46 -1.87
N TYR A 83 -9.20 13.21 -1.65
CA TYR A 83 -8.75 12.72 -0.36
C TYR A 83 -7.51 13.48 0.14
N MET A 84 -6.49 13.65 -0.70
CA MET A 84 -5.25 14.35 -0.33
C MET A 84 -5.45 15.84 -0.01
N ASN A 85 -6.46 16.46 -0.62
CA ASN A 85 -6.81 17.85 -0.37
C ASN A 85 -7.82 18.01 0.79
N ASP A 86 -8.36 16.92 1.32
CA ASP A 86 -9.24 17.01 2.47
C ASP A 86 -8.45 17.36 3.73
N THR A 87 -9.01 18.30 4.50
CA THR A 87 -8.46 18.74 5.78
C THR A 87 -9.35 18.36 6.95
N SER A 88 -10.48 17.69 6.69
CA SER A 88 -11.46 17.28 7.70
C SER A 88 -11.00 16.07 8.52
N GLY A 89 -10.01 15.33 8.02
CA GLY A 89 -9.41 14.20 8.73
C GLY A 89 -10.25 12.93 8.69
N GLY A 90 -11.14 12.79 7.70
CA GLY A 90 -11.89 11.55 7.52
C GLY A 90 -11.02 10.41 7.00
N MET A 91 -11.57 9.20 7.08
CA MET A 91 -10.89 7.98 6.64
C MET A 91 -11.00 7.85 5.11
N PRO A 92 -9.99 7.28 4.42
CA PRO A 92 -10.02 7.13 2.95
C PRO A 92 -11.34 6.58 2.39
N GLU A 93 -12.03 5.73 3.16
CA GLU A 93 -13.35 5.16 2.89
C GLU A 93 -14.41 6.13 2.35
N ASP A 94 -14.40 7.39 2.76
CA ASP A 94 -15.44 8.34 2.35
C ASP A 94 -15.20 8.95 0.96
N TRP A 95 -14.00 8.75 0.37
CA TRP A 95 -13.57 9.43 -0.86
C TRP A 95 -13.50 8.55 -2.10
N PHE A 96 -13.46 7.23 -1.94
CA PHE A 96 -13.28 6.32 -3.07
C PHE A 96 -14.55 5.53 -3.41
N SER A 97 -14.69 5.18 -4.68
CA SER A 97 -15.82 4.38 -5.18
C SER A 97 -15.72 2.87 -4.87
N PHE A 98 -14.77 2.45 -4.04
CA PHE A 98 -14.57 1.05 -3.65
C PHE A 98 -14.53 0.87 -2.13
N ASP A 99 -14.96 -0.29 -1.65
CA ASP A 99 -15.07 -0.59 -0.22
C ASP A 99 -13.73 -1.01 0.40
N PHE A 100 -13.17 -0.17 1.26
CA PHE A 100 -11.94 -0.49 2.00
C PHE A 100 -12.09 -1.58 3.07
N ASN A 101 -13.32 -1.97 3.41
CA ASN A 101 -13.56 -3.10 4.30
C ASN A 101 -13.55 -4.44 3.55
N ASP A 102 -13.57 -4.42 2.21
CA ASP A 102 -13.36 -5.61 1.41
C ASP A 102 -11.88 -6.02 1.41
N SER A 103 -11.63 -7.22 1.94
CA SER A 103 -10.30 -7.86 1.95
C SER A 103 -9.64 -7.95 0.56
N ALA A 104 -10.43 -8.06 -0.50
CA ALA A 104 -9.94 -8.10 -1.88
C ALA A 104 -9.47 -6.73 -2.37
N VAL A 105 -10.13 -5.64 -1.94
CA VAL A 105 -9.66 -4.26 -2.16
C VAL A 105 -8.35 -4.04 -1.42
N LEU A 106 -8.28 -4.40 -0.13
CA LEU A 106 -7.05 -4.28 0.67
C LEU A 106 -5.89 -5.07 0.05
N SER A 107 -6.18 -6.25 -0.50
CA SER A 107 -5.19 -7.07 -1.22
C SER A 107 -4.66 -6.37 -2.48
N CYS A 108 -5.54 -5.73 -3.27
CA CYS A 108 -5.14 -4.95 -4.44
C CYS A 108 -4.28 -3.74 -4.05
N LEU A 109 -4.66 -3.02 -3.00
CA LEU A 109 -3.90 -1.87 -2.49
C LEU A 109 -2.49 -2.29 -2.02
N ALA A 110 -2.40 -3.37 -1.24
CA ALA A 110 -1.13 -3.89 -0.73
C ALA A 110 -0.22 -4.40 -1.86
N ALA A 111 -0.78 -5.15 -2.80
CA ALA A 111 -0.01 -5.70 -3.93
C ALA A 111 0.54 -4.61 -4.86
N ASN A 112 -0.23 -3.55 -5.06
CA ASN A 112 0.11 -2.44 -5.95
C ASN A 112 0.69 -1.22 -5.23
N LYS A 113 1.16 -1.40 -3.99
CA LYS A 113 1.91 -0.38 -3.22
C LYS A 113 1.17 0.95 -3.09
N SER A 114 -0.16 0.89 -3.01
CA SER A 114 -0.97 2.09 -2.83
C SER A 114 -0.70 2.69 -1.44
N PRO A 115 -0.47 4.00 -1.32
CA PRO A 115 -0.29 4.65 -0.02
C PRO A 115 -1.56 4.56 0.86
N LEU A 116 -2.71 4.30 0.26
CA LEU A 116 -3.99 4.14 0.96
C LEU A 116 -4.03 2.92 1.88
N ILE A 117 -3.08 1.98 1.77
CA ILE A 117 -2.98 0.87 2.72
C ILE A 117 -2.40 1.33 4.07
N GLN A 118 -1.65 2.44 4.10
CA GLN A 118 -0.87 2.85 5.27
C GLN A 118 -1.73 3.09 6.52
N PRO A 119 -2.89 3.76 6.47
CA PRO A 119 -3.75 3.93 7.65
C PRO A 119 -4.29 2.62 8.24
N ARG A 120 -4.25 1.52 7.48
CA ARG A 120 -4.70 0.19 7.92
C ARG A 120 -3.56 -0.66 8.51
N LEU A 121 -2.31 -0.19 8.42
CA LEU A 121 -1.16 -0.91 8.97
C LEU A 121 -0.97 -0.53 10.44
N GLU A 122 -0.89 -1.53 11.30
CA GLU A 122 -0.46 -1.33 12.68
C GLU A 122 1.02 -0.93 12.72
N ILE A 123 1.35 0.04 13.57
CA ILE A 123 2.75 0.38 13.86
C ILE A 123 3.38 -0.80 14.59
N TRP A 124 4.34 -1.45 13.96
CA TRP A 124 5.14 -2.47 14.61
C TRP A 124 6.08 -1.84 15.64
N LYS A 125 5.97 -2.26 16.90
CA LYS A 125 6.84 -1.83 18.00
C LYS A 125 7.79 -2.96 18.39
N PRO A 126 8.93 -3.12 17.69
CA PRO A 126 9.84 -4.24 17.94
C PRO A 126 10.47 -4.25 19.34
N LEU A 127 10.50 -3.08 19.99
CA LEU A 127 11.23 -2.86 21.24
C LEU A 127 10.33 -2.42 22.42
N GLY A 128 9.00 -2.47 22.25
CA GLY A 128 8.01 -1.99 23.23
C GLY A 128 7.22 -0.77 22.74
#